data_AF-A0A351Z8X0-F1
#
_entry.id   AF-A0A351Z8X0-F1
#
_cell.length_a   1.000
_cell.length_b   1.000
_cell.length_c   1.000
_cell.angle_alpha   90.00
_cell.angle_beta   90.00
_cell.angle_gamma   90.00
#
_symmetry.space_group_name_H-M   'P 1'
#
loop_
_entity.id
_entity.type
_entity.pdbx_description
1 polymer ?
#
loop_
_entity_poly.entity_id
_entity_poly.type
_entity_poly.pdbx_seq_one_letter_code
_entity_poly.pdbx_strand_id
1 'polypeptide(L)'
;MIRMLWIAACMTLLTGCVSLQWGAPPRVDHLASLTAGVSTKADLLMALGAPRGYGKGRLSPESPPMKLWFYEYVEAKGRDISLQILVVMLGKGENEGDPEKYEGHLWFYSGNKLTKEYSGESGGKP
;
A
#
# COMPACT_ATOMS: atom_id res chain seq x y z
N MET A 1 22.60 -43.84 -11.68
CA MET A 1 21.18 -43.68 -11.33
C MET A 1 20.96 -42.84 -10.07
N ILE A 2 21.66 -43.10 -8.95
CA ILE A 2 21.52 -42.32 -7.69
C ILE A 2 21.75 -40.80 -7.84
N ARG A 3 22.73 -40.36 -8.64
CA ARG A 3 22.98 -38.92 -8.87
C ARG A 3 21.83 -38.17 -9.56
N MET A 4 21.09 -38.84 -10.46
CA MET A 4 19.90 -38.24 -11.11
C MET A 4 18.74 -38.10 -10.13
N LEU A 5 18.61 -39.02 -9.16
CA LEU A 5 17.57 -38.98 -8.15
C LEU A 5 17.72 -37.78 -7.20
N TRP A 6 18.96 -37.42 -6.85
CA TRP A 6 19.26 -36.24 -6.01
C TRP A 6 18.99 -34.93 -6.73
N ILE A 7 19.29 -34.84 -8.02
CA ILE A 7 19.01 -33.63 -8.83
C ILE A 7 17.50 -33.44 -8.98
N ALA A 8 16.76 -34.52 -9.24
CA ALA A 8 15.29 -34.48 -9.30
C ALA A 8 14.67 -34.09 -7.94
N ALA A 9 15.18 -34.63 -6.83
CA ALA A 9 14.73 -34.28 -5.48
C ALA A 9 15.02 -32.80 -5.14
N CYS A 10 16.19 -32.29 -5.52
CA CYS A 10 16.53 -30.86 -5.37
C CYS A 10 15.63 -29.96 -6.21
N MET A 11 15.25 -30.37 -7.43
CA MET A 11 14.32 -29.59 -8.26
C MET A 11 12.90 -29.56 -7.67
N THR A 12 12.42 -30.64 -7.05
CA THR A 12 11.11 -30.67 -6.38
C THR A 12 11.06 -29.85 -5.08
N LEU A 13 12.21 -29.58 -4.45
CA LEU A 13 12.29 -28.74 -3.25
C LEU A 13 12.29 -27.23 -3.60
N LEU A 14 12.65 -26.87 -4.83
CA LEU A 14 12.69 -25.47 -5.29
C LEU A 14 11.33 -24.95 -5.78
N THR A 15 10.30 -25.79 -5.88
CA THR A 15 8.93 -25.35 -6.19
C THR A 15 8.18 -24.78 -4.98
N GLY A 16 8.90 -24.40 -3.92
CA GLY A 16 8.34 -23.71 -2.77
C GLY A 16 7.62 -22.43 -3.21
N CYS A 17 6.34 -22.32 -2.85
CA CYS A 17 5.50 -21.15 -3.11
C CYS A 17 6.20 -19.86 -2.66
N VAL A 18 6.76 -19.10 -3.60
CA VAL A 18 7.38 -17.81 -3.32
C VAL A 18 6.26 -16.84 -2.96
N SER A 19 6.20 -16.41 -1.69
CA SER A 19 5.41 -15.26 -1.28
C SER A 19 6.21 -13.99 -1.55
N LEU A 20 5.64 -13.07 -2.31
CA LEU A 20 6.24 -11.75 -2.55
C LEU A 20 5.55 -10.74 -1.65
N GLN A 21 6.35 -10.03 -0.85
CA GLN A 21 5.88 -8.91 -0.04
C GLN A 21 6.59 -7.65 -0.50
N TRP A 22 5.83 -6.57 -0.67
CA TRP A 22 6.38 -5.26 -0.97
C TRP A 22 5.78 -4.25 0.00
N GLY A 23 6.64 -3.71 0.87
CA GLY A 23 6.27 -2.75 1.90
C GLY A 23 6.02 -3.35 3.27
N ALA A 24 5.41 -2.53 4.13
CA ALA A 24 4.99 -2.91 5.45
C ALA A 24 3.49 -2.57 5.58
N PRO A 25 2.68 -3.45 6.20
CA PRO A 25 1.29 -3.16 6.48
C PRO A 25 1.14 -1.81 7.20
N PRO A 26 0.27 -0.91 6.73
CA PRO A 26 0.05 0.37 7.39
C PRO A 26 -0.55 0.16 8.79
N ARG A 27 -0.09 0.99 9.74
CA ARG A 27 -0.48 0.94 11.16
C ARG A 27 -1.83 1.58 11.42
N VAL A 28 -2.88 1.03 10.82
CA VAL A 28 -4.23 1.62 10.85
C VAL A 28 -4.83 1.73 12.25
N ASP A 29 -4.44 0.86 13.19
CA ASP A 29 -4.91 0.89 14.59
C ASP A 29 -4.54 2.19 15.32
N HIS A 30 -3.44 2.82 14.90
CA HIS A 30 -2.97 4.07 15.50
C HIS A 30 -3.67 5.32 14.94
N LEU A 31 -4.51 5.18 13.90
CA LEU A 31 -5.25 6.30 13.31
C LEU A 31 -6.21 6.95 14.31
N ALA A 32 -6.75 6.19 15.27
CA ALA A 32 -7.62 6.70 16.33
C ALA A 32 -6.92 7.71 17.27
N SER A 33 -5.59 7.74 17.29
CA SER A 33 -4.80 8.71 18.06
C SER A 33 -4.60 10.04 17.33
N LEU A 34 -4.98 10.14 16.06
CA LEU A 34 -4.80 11.32 15.23
C LEU A 34 -6.10 12.13 15.16
N THR A 35 -5.97 13.44 15.37
CA THR A 35 -7.08 14.39 15.33
C THR A 35 -6.90 15.35 14.17
N ALA A 36 -7.90 15.41 13.28
CA ALA A 36 -7.89 16.31 12.12
C ALA A 36 -7.76 17.79 12.56
N GLY A 37 -6.98 18.58 11.83
CA GLY A 37 -6.65 19.97 12.14
C GLY A 37 -5.66 20.17 13.30
N VAL A 38 -5.43 19.15 14.13
CA VAL A 38 -4.58 19.25 15.33
C VAL A 38 -3.25 18.54 15.14
N SER A 39 -3.30 17.26 14.76
CA SER A 39 -2.13 16.40 14.63
C SER A 39 -1.18 16.91 13.55
N THR A 40 0.10 16.92 13.88
CA THR A 40 1.19 17.40 13.02
C THR A 40 1.84 16.25 12.26
N LYS A 41 2.76 16.59 11.36
CA LYS A 41 3.67 15.60 10.75
C LYS A 41 4.44 14.75 11.76
N ALA A 42 4.87 15.33 12.87
CA ALA A 42 5.61 14.59 13.88
C ALA A 42 4.71 13.52 14.51
N ASP A 43 3.47 13.89 14.81
CA ASP A 43 2.46 12.95 15.35
C ASP A 43 2.16 11.84 14.34
N LEU A 44 2.03 12.18 13.06
CA LEU A 44 1.86 11.20 11.98
C LEU A 44 3.03 10.21 11.92
N LEU A 45 4.28 10.69 11.99
CA LEU A 45 5.45 9.83 11.95
C LEU A 45 5.57 8.95 13.18
N MET A 46 5.17 9.43 14.36
CA MET A 46 5.14 8.63 15.58
C MET A 46 4.06 7.53 15.51
N ALA A 47 2.86 7.87 15.03
CA ALA A 47 1.74 6.94 14.94
C ALA A 47 1.93 5.90 13.82
N LEU A 48 2.32 6.35 12.63
CA LEU A 48 2.28 5.55 11.40
C LEU A 48 3.65 5.13 10.88
N GLY A 49 4.73 5.76 11.36
CA GLY A 49 6.06 5.64 10.77
C GLY A 49 6.24 6.51 9.52
N ALA A 50 7.36 6.32 8.82
CA ALA A 50 7.63 7.05 7.58
C ALA A 50 6.74 6.53 6.43
N PRO A 51 6.15 7.42 5.61
CA PRO A 51 5.42 7.00 4.42
C PRO A 51 6.38 6.45 3.35
N ARG A 52 5.85 5.61 2.47
CA ARG A 52 6.63 5.04 1.35
C ARG A 52 6.63 5.94 0.12
N GLY A 53 5.64 6.82 0.03
CA GLY A 53 5.51 7.76 -1.08
C GLY A 53 4.92 9.09 -0.64
N TYR A 54 5.17 10.11 -1.47
CA TYR A 54 4.63 11.45 -1.31
C TYR A 54 3.97 11.87 -2.62
N GLY A 55 2.94 12.70 -2.53
CA GLY A 55 2.31 13.27 -3.72
C GLY A 55 1.46 14.47 -3.39
N LYS A 56 0.64 14.86 -4.37
CA LYS A 56 -0.35 15.92 -4.22
C LYS A 56 -1.69 15.42 -4.73
N GLY A 57 -2.76 15.83 -4.06
CA GLY A 57 -4.12 15.53 -4.47
C GLY A 57 -5.03 16.71 -4.19
N ARG A 58 -6.29 16.59 -4.58
CA ARG A 58 -7.37 17.53 -4.24
C ARG A 58 -8.65 16.73 -4.12
N LEU A 59 -9.54 17.13 -3.21
CA LEU A 59 -10.83 16.47 -3.01
C LEU A 59 -11.84 16.85 -4.09
N SER A 60 -11.81 18.10 -4.53
CA SER A 60 -12.61 18.61 -5.66
C SER A 60 -11.75 19.52 -6.55
N PRO A 61 -12.18 19.83 -7.79
CA PRO A 61 -11.46 20.76 -8.66
C PRO A 61 -11.23 22.15 -8.06
N GLU A 62 -12.16 22.61 -7.23
CA GLU A 62 -12.19 23.92 -6.55
C GLU A 62 -11.35 23.92 -5.27
N SER A 63 -11.08 22.74 -4.70
CA SER A 63 -10.25 22.60 -3.51
C SER A 63 -8.77 22.84 -3.85
N PRO A 64 -8.02 23.55 -3.00
CA PRO A 64 -6.59 23.70 -3.20
C PRO A 64 -5.88 22.34 -3.14
N PRO A 65 -4.79 22.13 -3.91
CA PRO A 65 -3.99 20.93 -3.79
C PRO A 65 -3.41 20.75 -2.38
N MET A 66 -3.55 19.56 -1.83
CA MET A 66 -3.02 19.13 -0.54
C MET A 66 -1.90 18.12 -0.71
N LYS A 67 -1.02 18.00 0.29
CA LYS A 67 0.03 16.99 0.27
C LYS A 67 -0.55 15.65 0.71
N LEU A 68 -0.10 14.60 0.04
CA LEU A 68 -0.49 13.23 0.33
C LEU A 68 0.72 12.41 0.76
N TRP A 69 0.53 11.60 1.78
CA TRP A 69 1.46 10.56 2.21
C TRP A 69 0.86 9.19 1.91
N PHE A 70 1.65 8.32 1.29
CA PHE A 70 1.22 7.00 0.85
C PHE A 70 1.90 5.90 1.67
N TYR A 71 1.08 5.00 2.22
CA TYR A 71 1.54 3.77 2.87
C TYR A 71 0.93 2.59 2.13
N GLU A 72 1.75 1.99 1.27
CA GLU A 72 1.34 0.90 0.38
C GLU A 72 1.99 -0.41 0.81
N TYR A 73 1.16 -1.45 0.92
CA TYR A 73 1.59 -2.81 1.17
C TYR A 73 0.92 -3.76 0.18
N VAL A 74 1.75 -4.56 -0.48
CA VAL A 74 1.32 -5.61 -1.40
C VAL A 74 1.86 -6.94 -0.88
N GLU A 75 0.98 -7.92 -0.76
CA GLU A 75 1.35 -9.30 -0.51
C GLU A 75 0.79 -10.18 -1.62
N ALA A 76 1.66 -10.97 -2.24
CA ALA A 76 1.28 -11.99 -3.21
C ALA A 76 1.67 -13.37 -2.70
N LYS A 77 0.71 -14.30 -2.67
CA LYS A 77 0.89 -15.71 -2.29
C LYS A 77 0.31 -16.59 -3.39
N GLY A 78 1.16 -17.05 -4.32
CA GLY A 78 0.70 -17.79 -5.49
C GLY A 78 -0.13 -16.92 -6.43
N ARG A 79 -1.43 -17.22 -6.56
CA ARG A 79 -2.39 -16.44 -7.39
C ARG A 79 -3.13 -15.37 -6.61
N ASP A 80 -2.95 -15.34 -5.30
CA ASP A 80 -3.66 -14.44 -4.41
C ASP A 80 -2.84 -13.17 -4.21
N ILE A 81 -3.42 -12.02 -4.56
CA ILE A 81 -2.82 -10.71 -4.29
C ILE A 81 -3.70 -9.97 -3.29
N SER A 82 -3.09 -9.47 -2.21
CA SER A 82 -3.70 -8.55 -1.26
C SER A 82 -3.01 -7.19 -1.39
N LEU A 83 -3.84 -6.14 -1.45
CA LEU A 83 -3.39 -4.77 -1.53
C LEU A 83 -3.99 -3.97 -0.37
N GLN A 84 -3.12 -3.18 0.25
CA GLN A 84 -3.44 -2.28 1.34
C GLN A 84 -2.85 -0.91 1.02
N ILE A 85 -3.69 0.12 0.98
CA ILE A 85 -3.26 1.50 0.71
C ILE A 85 -3.89 2.40 1.76
N LEU A 86 -3.06 3.06 2.55
CA LEU A 86 -3.45 4.18 3.40
C LEU A 86 -2.91 5.48 2.78
N VAL A 87 -3.82 6.40 2.48
CA VAL A 87 -3.50 7.74 2.00
C VAL A 87 -3.81 8.73 3.12
N VAL A 88 -2.80 9.45 3.59
CA VAL A 88 -2.94 10.50 4.59
C VAL A 88 -2.89 11.87 3.91
N MET A 89 -3.85 12.72 4.24
CA MET A 89 -3.99 14.06 3.70
C MET A 89 -3.44 15.08 4.70
N LEU A 90 -2.58 15.96 4.20
CA LEU A 90 -2.01 17.06 4.97
C LEU A 90 -2.47 18.40 4.40
N GLY A 91 -3.16 19.16 5.23
CA GLY A 91 -3.64 20.51 4.98
C GLY A 91 -2.54 21.54 5.24
N LYS A 92 -2.69 22.70 4.59
CA LYS A 92 -1.90 23.87 4.94
C LYS A 92 -2.39 24.40 6.29
N GLY A 93 -1.48 24.91 7.10
CA GLY A 93 -1.88 25.66 8.29
C GLY A 93 -2.64 26.93 7.92
N GLU A 94 -3.41 27.46 8.87
CA GLU A 94 -4.32 28.59 8.65
C GLU A 94 -3.58 29.87 8.29
N ASN A 95 -2.39 30.07 8.86
CA ASN A 95 -1.55 31.23 8.60
C ASN A 95 -0.27 30.83 7.83
N GLU A 96 0.32 31.82 7.16
CA GLU A 96 1.61 31.62 6.49
C GLU A 96 2.70 31.33 7.53
N GLY A 97 3.32 30.15 7.40
CA GLY A 97 4.33 29.65 8.34
C GLY A 97 3.80 28.60 9.33
N ASP A 98 2.48 28.39 9.40
CA ASP A 98 1.91 27.36 10.24
C ASP A 98 2.30 25.95 9.75
N PRO A 99 2.58 25.01 10.68
CA PRO A 99 2.92 23.66 10.30
C PRO A 99 1.73 22.96 9.64
N GLU A 100 2.02 22.15 8.63
CA GLU A 100 1.00 21.33 7.98
C GLU A 100 0.36 20.37 8.98
N LYS A 101 -0.97 20.30 8.92
CA LYS A 101 -1.79 19.52 9.83
C LYS A 101 -2.40 18.34 9.10
N TYR A 102 -2.62 17.27 9.84
CA TYR A 102 -3.38 16.12 9.40
C TYR A 102 -4.84 16.53 9.16
N GLU A 103 -5.39 16.26 7.98
CA GLU A 103 -6.77 16.60 7.62
C GLU A 103 -7.68 15.38 7.60
N GLY A 104 -7.09 14.19 7.54
CA GLY A 104 -7.84 12.95 7.40
C GLY A 104 -7.05 11.93 6.59
N HIS A 105 -7.69 10.79 6.36
CA HIS A 105 -7.12 9.70 5.58
C HIS A 105 -8.19 8.98 4.77
N LEU A 106 -7.71 8.21 3.78
CA LEU A 106 -8.48 7.22 3.06
C LEU A 106 -7.80 5.88 3.23
N TRP A 107 -8.58 4.86 3.58
CA TRP A 107 -8.10 3.50 3.79
C TRP A 107 -8.73 2.56 2.78
N PHE A 108 -7.88 1.90 1.99
CA PHE A 108 -8.30 0.91 1.00
C PHE A 108 -7.69 -0.45 1.36
N TYR A 109 -8.57 -1.44 1.48
CA TYR A 109 -8.20 -2.83 1.73
C TYR A 109 -8.91 -3.70 0.70
N SER A 110 -8.18 -4.60 0.04
CA SER A 110 -8.77 -5.40 -1.04
C SER A 110 -9.85 -6.38 -0.58
N GLY A 111 -10.04 -6.61 0.73
CA GLY A 111 -11.15 -7.39 1.30
C GLY A 111 -11.01 -8.89 1.03
N ASN A 112 -11.10 -9.23 -0.24
CA ASN A 112 -10.87 -10.52 -0.86
C ASN A 112 -9.53 -10.52 -1.60
N LYS A 113 -8.97 -11.71 -1.81
CA LYS A 113 -7.77 -11.91 -2.62
C LYS A 113 -8.14 -11.59 -4.07
N LEU A 114 -7.39 -10.69 -4.71
CA LEU A 114 -7.57 -10.39 -6.13
C LEU A 114 -7.13 -11.63 -6.91
N THR A 115 -8.08 -12.45 -7.34
CA THR A 115 -7.81 -13.58 -8.23
C THR A 115 -7.81 -13.06 -9.66
N LYS A 116 -6.70 -13.26 -10.36
CA LYS A 116 -6.62 -12.98 -11.80
C LYS A 116 -7.54 -13.96 -12.53
N GLU A 117 -8.78 -13.57 -12.81
CA GLU A 117 -9.56 -14.21 -13.86
C GLU A 117 -8.86 -13.89 -15.18
N TYR A 118 -8.00 -14.81 -15.61
CA TYR A 118 -7.41 -14.76 -16.94
C TYR A 118 -8.54 -15.11 -17.92
N SER A 119 -9.32 -14.12 -18.38
CA SER A 119 -10.09 -14.29 -19.61
C SER A 119 -9.07 -14.34 -20.76
N GLY A 120 -8.62 -15.56 -21.07
CA GLY A 120 -7.82 -15.83 -22.25
C GLY A 120 -8.67 -15.64 -23.48
N GLU A 121 -8.95 -14.40 -23.86
CA GLU A 121 -9.41 -14.11 -25.22
C GLU A 121 -8.16 -14.11 -26.10
N SER A 122 -7.84 -15.29 -26.64
CA SER A 122 -6.92 -15.41 -27.77
C SER A 122 -7.61 -14.77 -28.98
N GLY A 123 -7.49 -13.44 -29.08
CA GLY A 123 -7.86 -12.70 -30.28
C GLY A 123 -6.97 -13.18 -31.43
N GLY A 124 -7.49 -14.13 -32.20
CA GLY A 124 -6.92 -14.56 -33.45
C GLY A 124 -6.79 -13.37 -34.40
N LYS A 125 -5.61 -13.25 -35.01
CA LYS A 125 -5.40 -12.41 -36.19
C LYS A 125 -6.31 -12.87 -37.34
N PRO A 126 -6.82 -11.93 -38.14
CA PRO A 126 -6.64 -11.92 -39.58
C PRO A 126 -5.30 -11.26 -39.96
#